data_AF-A0A416MJG2-F1
#
_entry.id   AF-A0A416MJG2-F1
#
_cell.length_a   1.000
_cell.length_b   1.000
_cell.length_c   1.000
_cell.angle_alpha   90.00
_cell.angle_beta   90.00
_cell.angle_gamma   90.00
#
_symmetry.space_group_name_H-M   'P 1'
#
loop_
_entity.id
_entity.type
_entity.pdbx_description
1 polymer ?
#
loop_
_entity_poly.entity_id
_entity_poly.type
_entity_poly.pdbx_seq_one_letter_code
_entity_poly.pdbx_strand_id
1 'polypeptide(L)'
;MEKKFEVSEFALEAVRHFEFSGTLTDVRPFGNGHINDTYLAEYDIFGMGQVKVIIQRMNRNVFKQPEELMENIVNVTEFLKKKIEKNGGDPSRETLNIISSVYGKPFYVDSQGEYWRAYKFITGASSYDLPENPKQFYESAYAFGHFQQLLSDYPAETLHETIVDFHDTKKRYQTFERAVAEDVCGRAASVQREIEFIRQHKAVASEFMDRLESGELSLRVTHNDTKLNNVMIDDLTGKGICVIDLDTVMPGLVMNDFGDSIRTGASTAEEDETNLSLVSCSMELFETYTRGFLKGCGNSLTPLEVSLLPMGAKMMTYENGIRFLTDYLQGDVYFKIARKKHNLDRCRTQLKLIEDMEAKWDQMQEIVQKVSAEV
;
A
#
# COMPACT_ATOMS: atom_id res chain seq x y z
N MET A 1 26.85 5.22 -17.70
CA MET A 1 27.26 6.51 -17.12
C MET A 1 26.39 6.72 -15.89
N GLU A 2 26.87 6.29 -14.73
CA GLU A 2 26.12 6.39 -13.47
C GLU A 2 25.85 7.87 -13.19
N LYS A 3 24.57 8.25 -13.09
CA LYS A 3 24.21 9.53 -12.50
C LYS A 3 24.69 9.48 -11.05
N LYS A 4 25.78 10.19 -10.73
CA LYS A 4 26.06 10.58 -9.34
C LYS A 4 24.87 11.44 -8.91
N PHE A 5 23.93 10.85 -8.18
CA PHE A 5 22.92 11.61 -7.50
C PHE A 5 23.63 12.37 -6.38
N GLU A 6 23.75 13.69 -6.53
CA GLU A 6 24.19 14.54 -5.43
C GLU A 6 23.16 14.42 -4.29
N VAL A 7 23.66 14.11 -3.10
CA VAL A 7 22.85 14.09 -1.89
C VAL A 7 22.40 15.52 -1.64
N SER A 8 21.09 15.72 -1.48
CA SER A 8 20.54 17.02 -1.15
C SER A 8 21.18 17.58 0.12
N GLU A 9 21.58 18.85 0.11
CA GLU A 9 22.09 19.54 1.32
C GLU A 9 21.07 19.46 2.48
N PHE A 10 19.77 19.47 2.15
CA PHE A 10 18.68 19.30 3.10
C PHE A 10 18.60 17.88 3.69
N ALA A 11 19.01 16.85 2.95
CA ALA A 11 19.11 15.51 3.50
C ALA A 11 20.24 15.45 4.54
N LEU A 12 21.38 16.09 4.27
CA LEU A 12 22.47 16.21 5.24
C LEU A 12 22.07 17.07 6.45
N GLU A 13 21.27 18.12 6.25
CA GLU A 13 20.65 18.90 7.33
C GLU A 13 19.78 18.02 8.22
N ALA A 14 18.82 17.29 7.64
CA ALA A 14 17.91 16.43 8.39
C ALA A 14 18.64 15.34 9.18
N VAL A 15 19.62 14.67 8.58
CA VAL A 15 20.44 13.62 9.22
C VAL A 15 21.10 14.10 10.52
N ARG A 16 21.50 15.38 10.60
CA ARG A 16 22.14 15.96 11.79
C ARG A 16 21.14 16.29 12.91
N HIS A 17 19.85 16.29 12.63
CA HIS A 17 18.81 16.69 13.58
C HIS A 17 17.98 15.51 14.11
N PHE A 18 18.39 14.27 13.85
CA PHE A 18 17.85 13.07 14.49
C PHE A 18 18.77 12.53 15.59
N GLU A 19 18.18 12.02 16.66
CA GLU A 19 18.88 11.50 17.83
C GLU A 19 19.50 10.14 17.50
N PHE A 20 20.70 10.16 16.92
CA PHE A 20 21.47 8.96 16.66
C PHE A 20 22.93 9.14 17.10
N SER A 21 23.43 8.19 17.88
CA SER A 21 24.82 8.19 18.33
C SER A 21 25.69 7.48 17.30
N GLY A 22 26.74 8.13 16.81
CA GLY A 22 27.68 7.55 15.85
C GLY A 22 28.32 8.60 14.96
N THR A 23 29.39 8.22 14.25
CA THR A 23 29.98 9.08 13.22
C THR A 23 29.30 8.77 11.90
N LEU A 24 28.65 9.77 11.30
CA LEU A 24 28.06 9.64 9.96
C LEU A 24 29.18 9.37 8.93
N THR A 25 29.08 8.26 8.20
CA THR A 25 30.08 7.85 7.21
C THR A 25 29.61 8.00 5.78
N ASP A 26 28.31 7.80 5.52
CA ASP A 26 27.73 7.91 4.17
C ASP A 26 26.25 8.31 4.26
N VAL A 27 25.77 9.02 3.24
CA VAL A 27 24.34 9.26 3.00
C VAL A 27 24.12 9.13 1.50
N ARG A 28 23.11 8.36 1.09
CA ARG A 28 22.80 8.19 -0.33
C ARG A 28 21.30 7.98 -0.57
N PRO A 29 20.76 8.36 -1.73
CA PRO A 29 19.41 7.97 -2.12
C PRO A 29 19.22 6.45 -2.04
N PHE A 30 18.04 6.01 -1.60
CA PHE A 30 17.77 4.60 -1.34
C PHE A 30 16.35 4.21 -1.73
N GLY A 31 16.21 3.04 -2.35
CA GLY A 31 14.92 2.47 -2.76
C GLY A 31 14.35 3.04 -4.07
N ASN A 32 13.19 2.51 -4.45
CA ASN A 32 12.47 2.83 -5.70
C ASN A 32 11.12 3.55 -5.45
N GLY A 33 10.89 4.06 -4.25
CA GLY A 33 9.64 4.69 -3.83
C GLY A 33 9.22 5.87 -4.73
N HIS A 34 7.91 6.07 -4.88
CA HIS A 34 7.36 7.07 -5.81
C HIS A 34 6.82 8.33 -5.13
N ILE A 35 6.58 8.27 -3.81
CA ILE A 35 5.93 9.34 -3.05
C ILE A 35 6.98 10.17 -2.29
N ASN A 36 7.65 9.58 -1.31
CA ASN A 36 8.65 10.24 -0.47
C ASN A 36 10.07 10.12 -1.05
N ASP A 37 10.92 11.09 -0.76
CA ASP A 37 12.36 10.94 -1.03
C ASP A 37 13.00 10.17 0.10
N THR A 38 13.64 9.04 -0.22
CA THR A 38 14.23 8.13 0.77
C THR A 38 15.74 8.10 0.64
N TYR A 39 16.42 8.19 1.77
CA TYR A 39 17.87 8.16 1.90
C TYR A 39 18.28 7.11 2.92
N LEU A 40 19.40 6.43 2.65
CA LEU A 40 20.08 5.56 3.60
C LEU A 40 21.26 6.33 4.18
N ALA A 41 21.25 6.53 5.49
CA ALA A 41 22.38 7.07 6.25
C ALA A 41 23.10 5.93 6.96
N GLU A 42 24.42 5.88 6.82
CA GLU A 42 25.29 4.89 7.46
C GLU A 42 26.13 5.58 8.53
N TYR A 43 26.14 5.00 9.73
CA TYR A 43 26.86 5.51 10.89
C TYR A 43 27.83 4.44 11.41
N ASP A 44 29.03 4.85 11.79
CA ASP A 44 29.95 4.02 12.56
C ASP A 44 29.75 4.30 14.06
N ILE A 45 29.35 3.26 14.79
CA ILE A 45 29.15 3.31 16.24
C ILE A 45 30.22 2.45 16.89
N PHE A 46 31.02 3.07 17.76
CA PHE A 46 32.04 2.36 18.52
C PHE A 46 31.44 1.14 19.27
N GLY A 47 31.94 -0.06 18.95
CA GLY A 47 31.51 -1.31 19.57
C GLY A 47 30.29 -1.99 18.93
N MET A 48 29.51 -1.30 18.10
CA MET A 48 28.40 -1.90 17.32
C MET A 48 28.72 -2.01 15.82
N GLY A 49 29.75 -1.31 15.35
CA GLY A 49 30.12 -1.27 13.94
C GLY A 49 29.18 -0.38 13.14
N GLN A 50 28.99 -0.74 11.87
CA GLN A 50 28.18 0.06 10.94
C GLN A 50 26.69 -0.16 11.17
N VAL A 51 25.95 0.91 11.44
CA VAL A 51 24.50 0.91 11.59
C VAL A 51 23.85 1.77 10.52
N LYS A 52 22.68 1.33 10.06
CA LYS A 52 21.92 1.94 8.99
C LYS A 52 20.66 2.62 9.53
N VAL A 53 20.33 3.77 8.95
CA VAL A 53 19.15 4.57 9.27
C VAL A 53 18.47 4.97 7.97
N ILE A 54 17.15 4.85 7.92
CA ILE A 54 16.34 5.39 6.83
C ILE A 54 15.93 6.81 7.19
N ILE A 55 16.23 7.77 6.32
CA ILE A 55 15.80 9.16 6.42
C ILE A 55 14.88 9.46 5.26
N GLN A 56 13.70 10.01 5.53
CA GLN A 56 12.71 10.29 4.50
C GLN A 56 12.23 11.73 4.57
N ARG A 57 12.21 12.41 3.41
CA ARG A 57 11.46 13.65 3.23
C ARG A 57 10.03 13.30 2.83
N MET A 58 9.07 13.70 3.66
CA MET A 58 7.66 13.44 3.42
C MET A 58 7.11 14.34 2.32
N ASN A 59 6.34 13.76 1.40
CA ASN A 59 5.80 14.49 0.26
C ASN A 59 4.58 15.33 0.65
N ARG A 60 4.79 16.64 0.88
CA ARG A 60 3.72 17.60 1.21
C ARG A 60 2.72 17.88 0.07
N ASN A 61 3.01 17.44 -1.16
CA ASN A 61 2.04 17.52 -2.23
C ASN A 61 0.95 16.46 -2.09
N VAL A 62 1.29 15.31 -1.51
CA VAL A 62 0.36 14.20 -1.24
C VAL A 62 -0.18 14.30 0.18
N PHE A 63 0.69 14.35 1.18
CA PHE A 63 0.33 14.40 2.60
C PHE A 63 0.28 15.84 3.09
N LYS A 64 -0.92 16.42 3.09
CA LYS A 64 -1.13 17.83 3.43
C LYS A 64 -0.90 18.14 4.91
N GLN A 65 -1.04 17.14 5.77
CA GLN A 65 -0.88 17.24 7.22
C GLN A 65 0.20 16.26 7.72
N PRO A 66 1.51 16.54 7.52
CA PRO A 66 2.58 15.62 7.93
C PRO A 66 2.64 15.33 9.44
N GLU A 67 2.11 16.22 10.27
CA GLU A 67 2.06 16.01 11.72
C GLU A 67 1.03 14.93 12.09
N GLU A 68 -0.19 15.01 11.54
CA GLU A 68 -1.24 13.99 11.69
C GLU A 68 -0.78 12.63 11.13
N LEU A 69 -0.10 12.63 9.99
CA LEU A 69 0.55 11.44 9.42
C LEU A 69 1.50 10.79 10.43
N MET A 70 2.38 11.58 11.06
CA MET A 70 3.32 11.05 12.04
C MET A 70 2.65 10.63 13.34
N GLU A 71 1.55 11.28 13.76
CA GLU A 71 0.74 10.83 14.89
C GLU A 71 0.17 9.43 14.64
N ASN A 72 -0.40 9.15 13.46
CA ASN A 72 -0.86 7.81 13.09
C ASN A 72 0.27 6.79 13.18
N ILE A 73 1.42 7.07 12.55
CA ILE A 73 2.56 6.14 12.51
C ILE A 73 3.09 5.86 13.91
N VAL A 74 3.27 6.89 14.74
CA VAL A 74 3.72 6.72 16.14
C VAL A 74 2.72 5.85 16.90
N ASN A 75 1.43 6.17 16.84
CA ASN A 75 0.43 5.45 17.62
C ASN A 75 0.29 3.99 17.20
N VAL A 76 0.31 3.71 15.88
CA VAL A 76 0.25 2.37 15.32
C VAL A 76 1.51 1.57 15.69
N THR A 77 2.70 2.13 15.47
CA THR A 77 3.96 1.41 15.76
C THR A 77 4.12 1.13 17.25
N GLU A 78 3.80 2.07 18.14
CA GLU A 78 3.84 1.84 19.59
C GLU A 78 2.82 0.80 20.07
N PHE A 79 1.64 0.74 19.43
CA PHE A 79 0.68 -0.31 19.70
C PHE A 79 1.17 -1.67 19.23
N LEU A 80 1.71 -1.75 18.01
CA LEU A 80 2.30 -2.96 17.45
C LEU A 80 3.44 -3.47 18.32
N LYS A 81 4.37 -2.61 18.77
CA LYS A 81 5.47 -3.00 19.66
C LYS A 81 4.96 -3.75 20.88
N LYS A 82 3.97 -3.21 21.59
CA LYS A 82 3.38 -3.85 22.78
C LYS A 82 2.75 -5.21 22.47
N LYS A 83 2.05 -5.33 21.33
CA LYS A 83 1.45 -6.60 20.90
C LYS A 83 2.51 -7.64 20.52
N ILE A 84 3.54 -7.23 19.79
CA ILE A 84 4.66 -8.08 19.36
C ILE A 84 5.44 -8.59 20.59
N GLU A 85 5.81 -7.72 21.52
CA GLU A 85 6.51 -8.11 22.77
C GLU A 85 5.69 -9.12 23.57
N LYS A 86 4.39 -8.86 23.72
CA LYS A 86 3.47 -9.77 24.42
C LYS A 86 3.39 -11.15 23.76
N ASN A 87 3.51 -11.20 22.44
CA ASN A 87 3.53 -12.43 21.66
C ASN A 87 4.92 -13.10 21.60
N GLY A 88 5.95 -12.50 22.23
CA GLY A 88 7.31 -13.03 22.25
C GLY A 88 8.12 -12.76 20.98
N GLY A 89 7.68 -11.82 20.14
CA GLY A 89 8.41 -11.38 18.95
C GLY A 89 9.50 -10.35 19.24
N ASP A 90 10.13 -9.86 18.18
CA ASP A 90 11.15 -8.82 18.17
C ASP A 90 10.63 -7.52 17.54
N PRO A 91 10.18 -6.54 18.36
CA PRO A 91 9.66 -5.27 17.87
C PRO A 91 10.67 -4.42 17.10
N SER A 92 11.98 -4.69 17.26
CA SER A 92 13.01 -3.97 16.50
C SER A 92 13.05 -4.37 15.03
N ARG A 93 12.48 -5.54 14.70
CA ARG A 93 12.41 -6.10 13.35
C ARG A 93 11.00 -6.23 12.80
N GLU A 94 10.00 -6.36 13.66
CA GLU A 94 8.62 -6.67 13.28
C GLU A 94 7.70 -5.44 13.17
N THR A 95 8.22 -4.23 13.45
CA THR A 95 7.53 -2.96 13.16
C THR A 95 8.53 -1.83 12.94
N LEU A 96 8.07 -0.70 12.38
CA LEU A 96 8.92 0.47 12.17
C LEU A 96 9.32 1.10 13.51
N ASN A 97 10.59 1.47 13.61
CA ASN A 97 11.16 2.07 14.80
C ASN A 97 11.59 3.50 14.53
N ILE A 98 10.74 4.46 14.90
CA ILE A 98 10.97 5.89 14.73
C ILE A 98 12.16 6.33 15.59
N ILE A 99 13.01 7.18 15.01
CA ILE A 99 14.08 7.90 15.70
C ILE A 99 13.61 9.34 15.87
N SER A 100 13.54 9.81 17.12
CA SER A 100 13.14 11.19 17.43
C SER A 100 14.15 12.20 16.91
N SER A 101 13.69 13.41 16.59
CA SER A 101 14.56 14.55 16.40
C SER A 101 15.22 14.98 17.70
N VAL A 102 16.29 15.76 17.62
CA VAL A 102 16.98 16.37 18.77
C VAL A 102 16.10 17.34 19.58
N TYR A 103 14.87 17.57 19.12
CA TYR A 103 13.84 18.37 19.78
C TYR A 103 12.74 17.50 20.41
N GLY A 104 12.90 16.16 20.42
CA GLY A 104 11.95 15.21 21.00
C GLY A 104 10.69 14.97 20.18
N LYS A 105 10.62 15.43 18.93
CA LYS A 105 9.50 15.17 18.02
C LYS A 105 9.77 13.93 17.14
N PRO A 106 8.76 13.19 16.67
CA PRO A 106 8.97 12.05 15.75
C PRO A 106 9.36 12.46 14.33
N PHE A 107 9.48 13.76 14.07
CA PHE A 107 9.90 14.36 12.81
C PHE A 107 10.80 15.58 13.06
N TYR A 108 11.41 16.07 11.99
CA TYR A 108 12.17 17.31 11.92
C TYR A 108 11.65 18.16 10.76
N VAL A 109 11.65 19.49 10.91
CA VAL A 109 11.30 20.44 9.85
C VAL A 109 12.58 21.18 9.46
N ASP A 110 12.97 21.08 8.19
CA ASP A 110 14.20 21.70 7.71
C ASP A 110 14.05 23.22 7.48
N SER A 111 15.15 23.85 7.09
CA SER A 111 15.25 25.27 6.77
C SER A 111 14.34 25.75 5.63
N GLN A 112 13.77 24.84 4.81
CA GLN A 112 12.78 25.14 3.76
C GLN A 112 11.34 24.83 4.18
N GLY A 113 11.13 24.36 5.41
CA GLY A 113 9.84 23.95 5.92
C GLY A 113 9.40 22.57 5.43
N GLU A 114 10.28 21.76 4.83
CA GLU A 114 9.97 20.38 4.48
C GLU A 114 10.08 19.48 5.71
N TYR A 115 9.23 18.46 5.77
CA TYR A 115 9.15 17.55 6.91
C TYR A 115 9.95 16.28 6.64
N TRP A 116 10.74 15.89 7.63
CA TRP A 116 11.62 14.73 7.59
C TRP A 116 11.29 13.79 8.74
N ARG A 117 11.51 12.50 8.53
CA ARG A 117 11.41 11.46 9.56
C ARG A 117 12.58 10.48 9.45
N ALA A 118 12.85 9.77 10.54
CA ALA A 118 13.92 8.79 10.60
C ALA A 118 13.43 7.47 11.19
N TYR A 119 13.87 6.35 10.61
CA TYR A 119 13.62 5.01 11.10
C TYR A 119 14.91 4.23 11.27
N LYS A 120 14.97 3.36 12.28
CA LYS A 120 16.01 2.32 12.34
C LYS A 120 15.85 1.40 11.13
N PHE A 121 16.96 1.08 10.46
CA PHE A 121 16.94 0.15 9.33
C PHE A 121 16.69 -1.28 9.83
N ILE A 122 15.74 -1.98 9.21
CA ILE A 122 15.46 -3.39 9.51
C ILE A 122 16.51 -4.26 8.82
N THR A 123 17.39 -4.90 9.59
CA THR A 123 18.49 -5.72 9.07
C THR A 123 18.10 -7.18 8.86
N GLY A 124 18.77 -7.85 7.91
CA GLY A 124 18.56 -9.28 7.63
C GLY A 124 17.18 -9.57 7.02
N ALA A 125 16.62 -8.60 6.31
CA ALA A 125 15.37 -8.73 5.58
C ALA A 125 15.41 -7.88 4.31
N SER A 126 14.68 -8.33 3.30
CA SER A 126 14.61 -7.73 1.98
C SER A 126 13.16 -7.54 1.54
N SER A 127 12.90 -6.51 0.73
CA SER A 127 11.62 -6.28 0.05
C SER A 127 11.76 -6.54 -1.45
N TYR A 128 10.66 -6.91 -2.11
CA TYR A 128 10.66 -7.31 -3.52
C TYR A 128 9.60 -6.54 -4.30
N ASP A 129 9.98 -5.95 -5.43
CA ASP A 129 9.02 -5.23 -6.30
C ASP A 129 8.04 -6.21 -6.98
N LEU A 130 8.50 -7.42 -7.30
CA LEU A 130 7.70 -8.53 -7.83
C LEU A 130 8.07 -9.83 -7.13
N PRO A 131 7.11 -10.77 -6.94
CA PRO A 131 7.41 -12.04 -6.33
C PRO A 131 8.31 -12.88 -7.24
N GLU A 132 9.46 -13.32 -6.72
CA GLU A 132 10.38 -14.22 -7.41
C GLU A 132 9.90 -15.68 -7.35
N ASN A 133 9.02 -15.98 -6.38
CA ASN A 133 8.41 -17.29 -6.20
C ASN A 133 7.08 -17.16 -5.43
N PRO A 134 6.18 -18.16 -5.50
CA PRO A 134 4.88 -18.12 -4.82
C PRO A 134 4.97 -18.00 -3.29
N LYS A 135 6.07 -18.43 -2.66
CA LYS A 135 6.25 -18.31 -1.20
C LYS A 135 6.34 -16.84 -0.77
N GLN A 136 7.03 -15.99 -1.52
CA GLN A 136 7.09 -14.55 -1.20
C GLN A 136 5.70 -13.91 -1.23
N PHE A 137 4.85 -14.30 -2.18
CA PHE A 137 3.48 -13.80 -2.27
C PHE A 137 2.59 -14.32 -1.12
N TYR A 138 2.77 -15.58 -0.71
CA TYR A 138 2.13 -16.12 0.49
C TYR A 138 2.55 -15.34 1.75
N GLU A 139 3.85 -15.10 1.91
CA GLU A 139 4.42 -14.46 3.11
C GLU A 139 4.06 -12.97 3.19
N SER A 140 3.92 -12.28 2.06
CA SER A 140 3.33 -10.93 2.06
C SER A 140 1.88 -10.93 2.49
N ALA A 141 1.10 -11.90 2.01
CA ALA A 141 -0.29 -12.04 2.42
C ALA A 141 -0.40 -12.30 3.92
N TYR A 142 0.44 -13.21 4.44
CA TYR A 142 0.53 -13.49 5.87
C TYR A 142 0.90 -12.24 6.66
N ALA A 143 1.89 -11.47 6.22
CA ALA A 143 2.31 -10.24 6.91
C ALA A 143 1.17 -9.20 6.99
N PHE A 144 0.43 -8.96 5.90
CA PHE A 144 -0.72 -8.05 5.93
C PHE A 144 -1.88 -8.59 6.77
N GLY A 145 -2.16 -9.90 6.71
CA GLY A 145 -3.16 -10.52 7.58
C GLY A 145 -2.78 -10.42 9.06
N HIS A 146 -1.50 -10.67 9.38
CA HIS A 146 -0.99 -10.57 10.74
C HIS A 146 -0.99 -9.11 11.23
N PHE A 147 -0.72 -8.15 10.36
CA PHE A 147 -0.89 -6.73 10.65
C PHE A 147 -2.34 -6.40 11.05
N GLN A 148 -3.33 -6.90 10.28
CA GLN A 148 -4.75 -6.78 10.63
C GLN A 148 -5.09 -7.43 11.97
N GLN A 149 -4.51 -8.60 12.27
CA GLN A 149 -4.70 -9.29 13.54
C GLN A 149 -4.11 -8.52 14.72
N LEU A 150 -2.89 -8.01 14.59
CA LEU A 150 -2.22 -7.28 15.68
C LEU A 150 -2.99 -6.00 16.04
N LEU A 151 -3.64 -5.38 15.06
CA LEU A 151 -4.42 -4.14 15.19
C LEU A 151 -5.92 -4.36 15.42
N SER A 152 -6.37 -5.60 15.64
CA SER A 152 -7.81 -5.89 15.80
C SER A 152 -8.49 -5.14 16.95
N ASP A 153 -7.72 -4.80 17.99
CA ASP A 153 -8.19 -4.08 19.18
C ASP A 153 -7.79 -2.60 19.17
N TYR A 154 -7.20 -2.11 18.07
CA TYR A 154 -6.85 -0.70 17.92
C TYR A 154 -8.12 0.11 17.60
N PRO A 155 -8.38 1.24 18.28
CA PRO A 155 -9.54 2.08 17.99
C PRO A 155 -9.33 2.83 16.66
N ALA A 156 -9.74 2.24 15.55
CA ALA A 156 -9.44 2.74 14.21
C ALA A 156 -9.88 4.21 14.02
N GLU A 157 -11.01 4.60 14.61
CA GLU A 157 -11.56 5.96 14.58
C GLU A 157 -10.66 7.04 15.18
N THR A 158 -9.60 6.68 15.91
CA THR A 158 -8.63 7.64 16.43
C THR A 158 -7.53 8.00 15.43
N LEU A 159 -7.46 7.29 14.29
CA LEU A 159 -6.52 7.60 13.22
C LEU A 159 -7.06 8.71 12.33
N HIS A 160 -6.16 9.59 11.89
CA HIS A 160 -6.46 10.62 10.90
C HIS A 160 -6.54 10.02 9.49
N GLU A 161 -7.41 10.58 8.64
CA GLU A 161 -7.37 10.29 7.20
C GLU A 161 -6.21 11.06 6.55
N THR A 162 -5.08 10.38 6.32
CA THR A 162 -3.87 11.00 5.77
C THR A 162 -4.03 11.43 4.31
N ILE A 163 -4.91 10.72 3.58
CA ILE A 163 -5.41 11.09 2.26
C ILE A 163 -6.94 10.97 2.30
N VAL A 164 -7.61 12.12 2.36
CA VAL A 164 -9.08 12.20 2.35
C VAL A 164 -9.63 11.46 1.14
N ASP A 165 -10.66 10.65 1.37
CA ASP A 165 -11.39 9.92 0.32
C ASP A 165 -10.51 8.97 -0.51
N PHE A 166 -9.44 8.41 0.06
CA PHE A 166 -8.46 7.63 -0.70
C PHE A 166 -9.13 6.48 -1.46
N HIS A 167 -9.87 5.63 -0.75
CA HIS A 167 -10.66 4.51 -1.28
C HIS A 167 -12.18 4.74 -1.21
N ASP A 168 -12.63 6.00 -1.29
CA ASP A 168 -14.04 6.30 -1.52
C ASP A 168 -14.34 6.13 -3.02
N THR A 169 -14.61 4.89 -3.43
CA THR A 169 -14.84 4.55 -4.84
C THR A 169 -16.06 5.27 -5.42
N LYS A 170 -17.05 5.62 -4.60
CA LYS A 170 -18.24 6.41 -5.01
C LYS A 170 -17.82 7.81 -5.44
N LYS A 171 -16.95 8.49 -4.69
CA LYS A 171 -16.37 9.78 -5.07
C LYS A 171 -15.41 9.66 -6.26
N ARG A 172 -14.64 8.56 -6.36
CA ARG A 172 -13.81 8.29 -7.56
C ARG A 172 -14.67 8.18 -8.82
N TYR A 173 -15.77 7.45 -8.76
CA TYR A 173 -16.73 7.33 -9.86
C TYR A 173 -17.37 8.69 -10.23
N GLN A 174 -17.75 9.51 -9.24
CA GLN A 174 -18.26 10.87 -9.50
C GLN A 174 -17.22 11.76 -10.19
N THR A 175 -15.95 11.65 -9.78
CA THR A 175 -14.84 12.40 -10.39
C THR A 175 -14.62 11.96 -11.84
N PHE A 176 -14.74 10.67 -12.10
CA PHE A 176 -14.69 10.10 -13.45
C PHE A 176 -15.80 10.64 -14.35
N GLU A 177 -17.06 10.61 -13.91
CA GLU A 177 -18.18 11.14 -14.72
C GLU A 177 -17.99 12.63 -15.04
N ARG A 178 -17.43 13.42 -14.11
CA ARG A 178 -17.04 14.82 -14.39
C ARG A 178 -15.95 14.90 -15.45
N ALA A 179 -14.88 14.12 -15.33
CA ALA A 179 -13.80 14.11 -16.32
C ALA A 179 -14.28 13.71 -17.72
N VAL A 180 -15.23 12.78 -17.82
CA VAL A 180 -15.89 12.41 -19.09
C VAL A 180 -16.71 13.57 -19.65
N ALA A 181 -17.45 14.29 -18.81
CA ALA A 181 -18.29 15.41 -19.25
C ALA A 181 -17.49 16.64 -19.66
N GLU A 182 -16.41 16.94 -18.94
CA GLU A 182 -15.52 18.07 -19.22
C GLU A 182 -14.64 17.81 -20.45
N ASP A 183 -14.19 16.55 -20.63
CA ASP A 183 -13.34 16.08 -21.72
C ASP A 183 -12.24 17.08 -22.12
N VAL A 184 -11.51 17.60 -21.11
CA VAL A 184 -10.56 18.71 -21.28
C VAL A 184 -9.48 18.46 -22.33
N CYS A 185 -9.19 17.18 -22.63
CA CYS A 185 -8.23 16.75 -23.65
C CYS A 185 -8.87 16.26 -24.96
N GLY A 186 -10.20 16.24 -25.10
CA GLY A 186 -10.89 15.72 -26.28
C GLY A 186 -10.66 14.22 -26.50
N ARG A 187 -10.44 13.45 -25.43
CA ARG A 187 -10.06 12.03 -25.46
C ARG A 187 -11.26 11.10 -25.29
N ALA A 188 -12.37 11.56 -24.72
CA ALA A 188 -13.52 10.72 -24.36
C ALA A 188 -14.11 9.96 -25.57
N ALA A 189 -14.19 10.60 -26.74
CA ALA A 189 -14.70 9.97 -27.97
C ALA A 189 -13.91 8.72 -28.39
N SER A 190 -12.63 8.62 -28.00
CA SER A 190 -11.75 7.49 -28.35
C SER A 190 -11.79 6.31 -27.39
N VAL A 191 -12.52 6.43 -26.27
CA VAL A 191 -12.54 5.46 -25.16
C VAL A 191 -13.95 5.15 -24.66
N GLN A 192 -14.94 5.21 -25.57
CA GLN A 192 -16.35 4.97 -25.23
C GLN A 192 -16.61 3.57 -24.67
N ARG A 193 -15.85 2.56 -25.10
CA ARG A 193 -15.98 1.19 -24.58
C ARG A 193 -15.59 1.14 -23.10
N GLU A 194 -14.48 1.75 -22.73
CA GLU A 194 -13.97 1.79 -21.36
C GLU A 194 -14.91 2.61 -20.45
N ILE A 195 -15.44 3.73 -20.96
CA ILE A 195 -16.43 4.55 -20.25
C ILE A 195 -17.71 3.76 -19.97
N GLU A 196 -18.24 3.08 -20.98
CA GLU A 196 -19.48 2.32 -20.86
C GLU A 196 -19.30 1.12 -19.93
N PHE A 197 -18.15 0.42 -20.00
CA PHE A 197 -17.82 -0.63 -19.05
C PHE A 197 -17.87 -0.13 -17.60
N ILE A 198 -17.23 1.01 -17.31
CA ILE A 198 -17.21 1.57 -15.96
C ILE A 198 -18.62 1.93 -15.49
N ARG A 199 -19.46 2.49 -16.36
CA ARG A 199 -20.87 2.83 -16.06
C ARG A 199 -21.73 1.60 -15.78
N GLN A 200 -21.55 0.52 -16.54
CA GLN A 200 -22.26 -0.75 -16.32
C GLN A 200 -21.92 -1.36 -14.96
N HIS A 201 -20.71 -1.14 -14.46
CA HIS A 201 -20.23 -1.62 -13.17
C HIS A 201 -20.40 -0.61 -12.02
N LYS A 202 -21.19 0.46 -12.20
CA LYS A 202 -21.38 1.51 -11.20
C LYS A 202 -21.76 0.98 -9.81
N ALA A 203 -22.52 -0.11 -9.73
CA ALA A 203 -22.92 -0.71 -8.46
C ALA A 203 -21.73 -1.17 -7.60
N VAL A 204 -20.61 -1.56 -8.22
CA VAL A 204 -19.37 -1.91 -7.51
C VAL A 204 -18.90 -0.74 -6.66
N ALA A 205 -19.02 0.51 -7.16
CA ALA A 205 -18.54 1.72 -6.49
C ALA A 205 -19.19 2.00 -5.12
N SER A 206 -20.39 1.47 -4.85
CA SER A 206 -21.12 1.75 -3.62
C SER A 206 -21.24 0.55 -2.69
N GLU A 207 -20.93 -0.66 -3.14
CA GLU A 207 -21.12 -1.92 -2.40
C GLU A 207 -20.61 -1.87 -0.95
N PHE A 208 -19.40 -1.34 -0.74
CA PHE A 208 -18.79 -1.28 0.58
C PHE A 208 -19.20 -0.08 1.42
N MET A 209 -19.35 1.10 0.78
CA MET A 209 -19.78 2.31 1.49
C MET A 209 -21.23 2.19 1.96
N ASP A 210 -22.11 1.62 1.14
CA ASP A 210 -23.52 1.43 1.51
C ASP A 210 -23.64 0.44 2.70
N ARG A 211 -22.79 -0.60 2.76
CA ARG A 211 -22.72 -1.53 3.90
C ARG A 211 -22.06 -0.95 5.15
N LEU A 212 -21.11 -0.04 4.97
CA LEU A 212 -20.53 0.72 6.08
C LEU A 212 -21.57 1.69 6.67
N GLU A 213 -22.31 2.40 5.81
CA GLU A 213 -23.40 3.30 6.21
C GLU A 213 -24.57 2.55 6.87
N SER A 214 -24.87 1.33 6.44
CA SER A 214 -25.90 0.47 7.06
C SER A 214 -25.46 -0.17 8.38
N GLY A 215 -24.16 -0.13 8.70
CA GLY A 215 -23.57 -0.76 9.88
C GLY A 215 -23.34 -2.28 9.76
N GLU A 216 -23.45 -2.84 8.55
CA GLU A 216 -23.08 -4.24 8.27
C GLU A 216 -21.56 -4.43 8.29
N LEU A 217 -20.81 -3.41 7.88
CA LEU A 217 -19.35 -3.36 7.97
C LEU A 217 -18.92 -2.32 9.01
N SER A 218 -17.71 -2.52 9.54
CA SER A 218 -17.09 -1.63 10.51
C SER A 218 -15.69 -1.23 10.06
N LEU A 219 -15.27 -0.02 10.41
CA LEU A 219 -13.92 0.45 10.11
C LEU A 219 -12.88 -0.35 10.91
N ARG A 220 -11.76 -0.62 10.24
CA ARG A 220 -10.55 -1.21 10.82
C ARG A 220 -9.36 -0.31 10.51
N VAL A 221 -8.25 -0.55 11.20
CA VAL A 221 -6.97 0.00 10.74
C VAL A 221 -6.58 -0.74 9.48
N THR A 222 -6.36 -0.02 8.39
CA THR A 222 -5.99 -0.57 7.08
C THR A 222 -4.72 0.07 6.59
N HIS A 223 -3.95 -0.67 5.79
CA HIS A 223 -2.70 -0.19 5.21
C HIS A 223 -2.93 0.70 3.98
N ASN A 224 -3.92 0.35 3.17
CA ASN A 224 -4.34 1.03 1.94
C ASN A 224 -3.32 1.06 0.77
N ASP A 225 -2.09 0.55 0.96
CA ASP A 225 -1.12 0.33 -0.11
C ASP A 225 -0.39 -1.02 0.05
N THR A 226 -1.09 -2.12 -0.23
CA THR A 226 -0.67 -3.47 0.16
C THR A 226 0.16 -4.17 -0.92
N LYS A 227 1.13 -3.44 -1.49
CA LYS A 227 2.11 -4.00 -2.43
C LYS A 227 3.10 -4.92 -1.74
N LEU A 228 3.63 -5.90 -2.47
CA LEU A 228 4.66 -6.82 -1.98
C LEU A 228 5.90 -6.10 -1.44
N ASN A 229 6.33 -5.01 -2.07
CA ASN A 229 7.51 -4.25 -1.64
C ASN A 229 7.30 -3.47 -0.34
N ASN A 230 6.06 -3.41 0.17
CA ASN A 230 5.75 -2.90 1.50
C ASN A 230 5.80 -3.98 2.60
N VAL A 231 6.34 -5.16 2.28
CA VAL A 231 6.64 -6.23 3.25
C VAL A 231 8.14 -6.53 3.26
N MET A 232 8.73 -6.50 4.44
CA MET A 232 10.07 -7.01 4.70
C MET A 232 10.02 -8.52 4.93
N ILE A 233 10.76 -9.28 4.11
CA ILE A 233 10.89 -10.73 4.21
C ILE A 233 12.26 -11.05 4.78
N ASP A 234 12.30 -11.82 5.87
CA ASP A 234 13.54 -12.23 6.55
C ASP A 234 14.41 -13.10 5.63
N ASP A 235 15.67 -12.70 5.44
CA ASP A 235 16.57 -13.30 4.45
C ASP A 235 16.92 -14.77 4.77
N LEU A 236 16.86 -15.14 6.06
CA LEU A 236 17.24 -16.47 6.52
C LEU A 236 16.05 -17.46 6.47
N THR A 237 14.90 -17.03 6.96
CA THR A 237 13.71 -17.88 7.12
C THR A 237 12.75 -17.78 5.93
N GLY A 238 12.84 -16.67 5.18
CA GLY A 238 11.91 -16.31 4.13
C GLY A 238 10.51 -16.02 4.65
N LYS A 239 10.37 -15.53 5.89
CA LYS A 239 9.09 -15.15 6.50
C LYS A 239 8.82 -13.66 6.34
N GLY A 240 7.56 -13.28 6.12
CA GLY A 240 7.15 -11.88 6.18
C GLY A 240 7.19 -11.39 7.63
N ILE A 241 8.08 -10.44 7.95
CA ILE A 241 8.33 -10.01 9.34
C ILE A 241 7.80 -8.61 9.65
N CYS A 242 7.74 -7.69 8.68
CA CYS A 242 7.32 -6.32 8.96
C CYS A 242 6.59 -5.73 7.75
N VAL A 243 5.44 -5.12 8.00
CA VAL A 243 4.79 -4.20 7.06
C VAL A 243 5.41 -2.82 7.22
N ILE A 244 5.80 -2.20 6.12
CA ILE A 244 6.43 -0.87 6.05
C ILE A 244 5.58 0.06 5.18
N ASP A 245 6.00 1.32 5.03
CA ASP A 245 5.26 2.35 4.28
C ASP A 245 3.88 2.66 4.87
N LEU A 246 3.87 2.95 6.18
CA LEU A 246 2.65 3.15 6.97
C LEU A 246 1.95 4.49 6.71
N ASP A 247 2.20 5.15 5.58
CA ASP A 247 1.76 6.53 5.34
C ASP A 247 0.27 6.63 5.06
N THR A 248 -0.28 5.57 4.48
CA THR A 248 -1.70 5.43 4.21
C THR A 248 -2.38 4.57 5.28
N VAL A 249 -1.73 4.35 6.44
CA VAL A 249 -2.40 3.68 7.56
C VAL A 249 -3.41 4.61 8.19
N MET A 250 -4.68 4.25 8.03
CA MET A 250 -5.84 5.05 8.43
C MET A 250 -7.09 4.15 8.54
N PRO A 251 -8.25 4.69 8.98
CA PRO A 251 -9.49 3.92 9.03
C PRO A 251 -9.90 3.48 7.61
N GLY A 252 -10.30 2.22 7.47
CA GLY A 252 -10.77 1.68 6.19
C GLY A 252 -11.40 0.31 6.33
N LEU A 253 -11.54 -0.39 5.20
CA LEU A 253 -12.14 -1.72 5.15
C LEU A 253 -11.10 -2.75 4.76
N VAL A 254 -11.01 -3.85 5.51
CA VAL A 254 -9.99 -4.89 5.31
C VAL A 254 -10.04 -5.52 3.91
N MET A 255 -11.22 -5.56 3.28
CA MET A 255 -11.38 -6.03 1.92
C MET A 255 -10.64 -5.15 0.90
N ASN A 256 -10.38 -3.87 1.20
CA ASN A 256 -9.60 -2.99 0.34
C ASN A 256 -8.11 -3.40 0.36
N ASP A 257 -7.55 -3.63 1.55
CA ASP A 257 -6.17 -4.13 1.72
C ASP A 257 -5.98 -5.47 0.99
N PHE A 258 -6.90 -6.41 1.19
CA PHE A 258 -6.88 -7.68 0.47
C PHE A 258 -6.97 -7.47 -1.05
N GLY A 259 -7.90 -6.61 -1.47
CA GLY A 259 -8.19 -6.38 -2.87
C GLY A 259 -7.05 -5.73 -3.64
N ASP A 260 -6.35 -4.77 -3.06
CA ASP A 260 -5.23 -4.07 -3.74
C ASP A 260 -4.03 -5.01 -3.97
N SER A 261 -3.77 -5.93 -3.04
CA SER A 261 -2.77 -6.98 -3.23
C SER A 261 -3.16 -7.97 -4.32
N ILE A 262 -4.43 -8.40 -4.38
CA ILE A 262 -4.89 -9.32 -5.43
C ILE A 262 -4.84 -8.66 -6.81
N ARG A 263 -5.28 -7.40 -6.91
CA ARG A 263 -5.29 -6.62 -8.16
C ARG A 263 -3.94 -6.65 -8.88
N THR A 264 -2.86 -6.54 -8.12
CA THR A 264 -1.49 -6.54 -8.65
C THR A 264 -0.86 -7.93 -8.64
N GLY A 265 -0.84 -8.59 -7.48
CA GLY A 265 -0.07 -9.80 -7.26
C GLY A 265 -0.70 -11.08 -7.80
N ALA A 266 -2.00 -11.09 -8.14
CA ALA A 266 -2.65 -12.23 -8.79
C ALA A 266 -2.83 -12.02 -10.32
N SER A 267 -2.43 -10.88 -10.87
CA SER A 267 -2.43 -10.66 -12.32
C SER A 267 -1.31 -11.47 -13.00
N THR A 268 -1.62 -12.11 -14.14
CA THR A 268 -0.63 -12.83 -14.96
C THR A 268 0.17 -11.94 -15.90
N ALA A 269 -0.08 -10.63 -15.90
CA ALA A 269 0.59 -9.65 -16.72
C ALA A 269 0.82 -8.33 -15.96
N GLU A 270 1.76 -7.52 -16.44
CA GLU A 270 2.05 -6.20 -15.91
C GLU A 270 0.83 -5.27 -15.95
N GLU A 271 0.79 -4.29 -15.04
CA GLU A 271 -0.32 -3.35 -14.91
C GLU A 271 -0.58 -2.55 -16.20
N ASP A 272 0.42 -2.36 -17.06
CA ASP A 272 0.31 -1.61 -18.31
C ASP A 272 0.38 -2.47 -19.59
N GLU A 273 0.20 -3.79 -19.46
CA GLU A 273 0.25 -4.74 -20.59
C GLU A 273 -0.72 -4.33 -21.72
N THR A 274 -0.20 -4.28 -22.94
CA THR A 274 -0.95 -3.91 -24.14
C THR A 274 -1.64 -5.10 -24.79
N ASN A 275 -1.10 -6.30 -24.62
CA ASN A 275 -1.68 -7.55 -25.05
C ASN A 275 -2.63 -8.13 -23.98
N LEU A 276 -3.89 -7.69 -24.00
CA LEU A 276 -4.91 -8.09 -23.03
C LEU A 276 -5.22 -9.60 -23.01
N SER A 277 -4.76 -10.40 -23.98
CA SER A 277 -4.90 -11.86 -23.91
C SER A 277 -4.02 -12.50 -22.84
N LEU A 278 -3.00 -11.79 -22.36
CA LEU A 278 -2.10 -12.24 -21.29
C LEU A 278 -2.61 -11.89 -19.89
N VAL A 279 -3.63 -11.02 -19.82
CA VAL A 279 -4.17 -10.50 -18.56
C VAL A 279 -5.26 -11.44 -18.06
N SER A 280 -5.00 -12.09 -16.92
CA SER A 280 -5.93 -12.96 -16.23
C SER A 280 -5.63 -12.93 -14.72
N CYS A 281 -6.65 -13.13 -13.89
CA CYS A 281 -6.51 -13.35 -12.46
C CYS A 281 -6.17 -14.83 -12.23
N SER A 282 -4.95 -15.11 -11.77
CA SER A 282 -4.51 -16.47 -11.47
C SER A 282 -5.19 -16.98 -10.20
N MET A 283 -6.03 -18.03 -10.34
CA MET A 283 -6.70 -18.64 -9.19
C MET A 283 -5.72 -19.33 -8.23
N GLU A 284 -4.56 -19.79 -8.72
CA GLU A 284 -3.48 -20.33 -7.89
C GLU A 284 -2.87 -19.23 -7.00
N LEU A 285 -2.58 -18.06 -7.58
CA LEU A 285 -2.05 -16.92 -6.81
C LEU A 285 -3.13 -16.35 -5.88
N PHE A 286 -4.38 -16.28 -6.33
CA PHE A 286 -5.51 -15.88 -5.49
C PHE A 286 -5.68 -16.82 -4.29
N GLU A 287 -5.66 -18.14 -4.47
CA GLU A 287 -5.71 -19.11 -3.35
C GLU A 287 -4.48 -18.98 -2.44
N THR A 288 -3.29 -18.83 -3.02
CA THR A 288 -2.04 -18.65 -2.26
C THR A 288 -2.11 -17.44 -1.35
N TYR A 289 -2.54 -16.30 -1.89
CA TYR A 289 -2.70 -15.05 -1.13
C TYR A 289 -3.81 -15.18 -0.08
N THR A 290 -4.98 -15.69 -0.47
CA THR A 290 -6.11 -15.91 0.46
C THR A 290 -5.69 -16.76 1.66
N ARG A 291 -4.91 -17.81 1.43
CA ARG A 291 -4.40 -18.69 2.49
C ARG A 291 -3.43 -17.98 3.42
N GLY A 292 -2.49 -17.21 2.89
CA GLY A 292 -1.57 -16.44 3.73
C GLY A 292 -2.30 -15.38 4.53
N PHE A 293 -3.16 -14.60 3.86
CA PHE A 293 -3.92 -13.51 4.46
C PHE A 293 -4.84 -13.96 5.59
N LEU A 294 -5.69 -14.97 5.35
CA LEU A 294 -6.58 -15.49 6.39
C LEU A 294 -5.80 -16.16 7.51
N LYS A 295 -4.68 -16.85 7.20
CA LYS A 295 -3.81 -17.42 8.24
C LYS A 295 -3.21 -16.34 9.15
N GLY A 296 -2.79 -15.22 8.57
CA GLY A 296 -2.28 -14.07 9.31
C GLY A 296 -3.35 -13.38 10.14
N CYS A 297 -4.56 -13.22 9.58
CA CYS A 297 -5.70 -12.65 10.30
C CYS A 297 -6.12 -13.50 11.51
N GLY A 298 -5.90 -14.82 11.45
CA GLY A 298 -6.47 -15.75 12.42
C GLY A 298 -7.99 -15.60 12.46
N ASN A 299 -8.57 -15.41 13.64
CA ASN A 299 -10.02 -15.26 13.83
C ASN A 299 -10.46 -13.81 14.02
N SER A 300 -9.67 -12.83 13.55
CA SER A 300 -9.98 -11.40 13.74
C SER A 300 -11.07 -10.86 12.81
N LEU A 301 -11.32 -11.53 11.68
CA LEU A 301 -12.32 -11.14 10.70
C LEU A 301 -13.68 -11.77 11.00
N THR A 302 -14.73 -11.03 10.71
CA THR A 302 -16.10 -11.53 10.77
C THR A 302 -16.40 -12.43 9.56
N PRO A 303 -17.39 -13.34 9.65
CA PRO A 303 -17.80 -14.15 8.51
C PRO A 303 -18.22 -13.34 7.28
N LEU A 304 -18.79 -12.15 7.49
CA LEU A 304 -19.18 -11.25 6.41
C LEU A 304 -17.96 -10.63 5.71
N GLU A 305 -16.95 -10.19 6.46
CA GLU A 305 -15.72 -9.66 5.86
C GLU A 305 -14.99 -10.71 5.05
N VAL A 306 -14.93 -11.95 5.56
CA VAL A 306 -14.34 -13.08 4.83
C VAL A 306 -15.10 -13.35 3.53
N SER A 307 -16.44 -13.39 3.55
CA SER A 307 -17.23 -13.65 2.33
C SER A 307 -17.12 -12.53 1.28
N LEU A 308 -16.76 -11.31 1.71
CA LEU A 308 -16.57 -10.15 0.84
C LEU A 308 -15.15 -10.00 0.27
N LEU A 309 -14.19 -10.86 0.61
CA LEU A 309 -12.82 -10.78 0.07
C LEU A 309 -12.76 -10.82 -1.48
N PRO A 310 -13.52 -11.68 -2.19
CA PRO A 310 -13.55 -11.63 -3.66
C PRO A 310 -14.10 -10.30 -4.20
N MET A 311 -15.04 -9.69 -3.50
CA MET A 311 -15.58 -8.38 -3.85
C MET A 311 -14.57 -7.27 -3.60
N GLY A 312 -13.73 -7.40 -2.57
CA GLY A 312 -12.58 -6.52 -2.35
C GLY A 312 -11.63 -6.47 -3.54
N ALA A 313 -11.26 -7.65 -4.06
CA ALA A 313 -10.43 -7.76 -5.27
C ALA A 313 -11.07 -7.04 -6.47
N LYS A 314 -12.37 -7.27 -6.71
CA LYS A 314 -13.10 -6.61 -7.80
C LYS A 314 -13.18 -5.09 -7.60
N MET A 315 -13.50 -4.64 -6.39
CA MET A 315 -13.66 -3.23 -6.03
C MET A 315 -12.37 -2.45 -6.21
N MET A 316 -11.25 -2.96 -5.69
CA MET A 316 -9.96 -2.29 -5.83
C MET A 316 -9.46 -2.26 -7.28
N THR A 317 -9.72 -3.34 -8.03
CA THR A 317 -9.44 -3.37 -9.47
C THR A 317 -10.28 -2.32 -10.23
N TYR A 318 -11.57 -2.20 -9.89
CA TYR A 318 -12.49 -1.23 -10.47
C TYR A 318 -12.11 0.21 -10.14
N GLU A 319 -11.87 0.53 -8.87
CA GLU A 319 -11.43 1.86 -8.43
C GLU A 319 -10.17 2.30 -9.18
N ASN A 320 -9.18 1.41 -9.27
CA ASN A 320 -7.91 1.72 -9.91
C ASN A 320 -8.07 1.91 -11.43
N GLY A 321 -8.89 1.09 -12.08
CA GLY A 321 -9.28 1.27 -13.49
C GLY A 321 -9.96 2.61 -13.76
N ILE A 322 -10.86 3.06 -12.86
CA ILE A 322 -11.49 4.38 -12.93
C ILE A 322 -10.44 5.49 -12.78
N ARG A 323 -9.54 5.37 -11.81
CA ARG A 323 -8.48 6.37 -11.55
C ARG A 323 -7.60 6.54 -12.78
N PHE A 324 -7.18 5.45 -13.42
CA PHE A 324 -6.38 5.52 -14.65
C PHE A 324 -7.12 6.15 -15.82
N LEU A 325 -8.39 5.79 -16.05
CA LEU A 325 -9.15 6.40 -17.14
C LEU A 325 -9.41 7.89 -16.90
N THR A 326 -9.72 8.25 -15.65
CA THR A 326 -9.92 9.65 -15.24
C THR A 326 -8.67 10.46 -15.53
N ASP A 327 -7.50 9.97 -15.09
CA ASP A 327 -6.22 10.66 -15.33
C ASP A 327 -5.90 10.76 -16.83
N TYR A 328 -6.16 9.70 -17.60
CA TYR A 328 -6.03 9.74 -19.06
C TYR A 328 -6.92 10.82 -19.70
N LEU A 329 -8.18 10.98 -19.25
CA LEU A 329 -9.08 12.00 -19.76
C LEU A 329 -8.64 13.42 -19.36
N GLN A 330 -8.00 13.56 -18.20
CA GLN A 330 -7.50 14.83 -17.67
C GLN A 330 -6.11 15.23 -18.17
N GLY A 331 -5.45 14.38 -18.96
CA GLY A 331 -4.16 14.70 -19.56
C GLY A 331 -2.95 14.14 -18.81
N ASP A 332 -3.12 13.06 -18.05
CA ASP A 332 -2.04 12.31 -17.38
C ASP A 332 -1.29 13.16 -16.34
N VAL A 333 -2.05 13.81 -15.45
CA VAL A 333 -1.54 14.80 -14.48
C VAL A 333 -1.26 14.18 -13.10
N TYR A 334 -1.84 13.02 -12.80
CA TYR A 334 -1.72 12.35 -11.50
C TYR A 334 -0.67 11.22 -11.54
N PHE A 335 -0.80 10.27 -12.46
CA PHE A 335 0.13 9.15 -12.60
C PHE A 335 1.26 9.48 -13.57
N LYS A 336 2.49 9.12 -13.20
CA LYS A 336 3.63 9.22 -14.12
C LYS A 336 3.41 8.31 -15.32
N ILE A 337 3.61 8.86 -16.52
CA ILE A 337 3.55 8.12 -17.78
C ILE A 337 4.92 7.98 -18.43
N ALA A 338 5.18 6.81 -19.03
CA ALA A 338 6.39 6.55 -19.80
C ALA A 338 6.16 6.68 -21.32
N ARG A 339 4.90 6.65 -21.75
CA ARG A 339 4.50 6.63 -23.16
C ARG A 339 3.11 7.23 -23.36
N LYS A 340 2.79 7.60 -24.59
CA LYS A 340 1.44 8.04 -24.97
C LYS A 340 0.44 6.90 -24.70
N LYS A 341 -0.71 7.21 -24.10
CA LYS A 341 -1.77 6.25 -23.71
C LYS A 341 -1.43 5.30 -22.55
N HIS A 342 -0.35 5.53 -21.81
CA HIS A 342 0.06 4.63 -20.73
C HIS A 342 -1.06 4.36 -19.71
N ASN A 343 -1.74 5.42 -19.22
CA ASN A 343 -2.88 5.27 -18.31
C ASN A 343 -4.10 4.61 -18.97
N LEU A 344 -4.33 4.79 -20.27
CA LEU A 344 -5.41 4.07 -20.95
C LEU A 344 -5.13 2.56 -21.00
N ASP A 345 -3.89 2.17 -21.28
CA ASP A 345 -3.53 0.75 -21.31
C ASP A 345 -3.59 0.14 -19.90
N ARG A 346 -3.17 0.88 -18.87
CA ARG A 346 -3.42 0.50 -17.46
C ARG A 346 -4.90 0.36 -17.12
N CYS A 347 -5.76 1.28 -17.57
CA CYS A 347 -7.20 1.12 -17.39
C CYS A 347 -7.69 -0.20 -17.99
N ARG A 348 -7.25 -0.52 -19.21
CA ARG A 348 -7.70 -1.72 -19.94
C ARG A 348 -7.28 -3.03 -19.28
N THR A 349 -6.09 -3.11 -18.70
CA THR A 349 -5.69 -4.28 -17.92
C THR A 349 -6.62 -4.46 -16.72
N GLN A 350 -6.95 -3.39 -16.00
CA GLN A 350 -7.89 -3.44 -14.87
C GLN A 350 -9.28 -3.89 -15.31
N LEU A 351 -9.82 -3.36 -16.42
CA LEU A 351 -11.14 -3.78 -16.92
C LEU A 351 -11.13 -5.26 -17.34
N LYS A 352 -10.04 -5.71 -17.99
CA LYS A 352 -9.87 -7.11 -18.39
C LYS A 352 -9.77 -8.04 -17.18
N LEU A 353 -9.12 -7.63 -16.10
CA LEU A 353 -9.08 -8.37 -14.84
C LEU A 353 -10.46 -8.49 -14.21
N ILE A 354 -11.29 -7.44 -14.25
CA ILE A 354 -12.68 -7.50 -13.75
C ILE A 354 -13.49 -8.52 -14.55
N GLU A 355 -13.44 -8.47 -15.89
CA GLU A 355 -14.12 -9.47 -16.74
C GLU A 355 -13.70 -10.90 -16.40
N ASP A 356 -12.40 -11.12 -16.16
CA ASP A 356 -11.84 -12.43 -15.83
C ASP A 356 -12.22 -12.90 -14.41
N MET A 357 -12.24 -12.00 -13.43
CA MET A 357 -12.73 -12.28 -12.06
C MET A 357 -14.22 -12.62 -12.06
N GLU A 358 -15.04 -11.92 -12.86
CA GLU A 358 -16.46 -12.21 -13.00
C GLU A 358 -16.70 -13.58 -13.65
N ALA A 359 -15.92 -13.94 -14.67
CA ALA A 359 -15.99 -15.26 -15.29
C ALA A 359 -15.59 -16.41 -14.34
N LYS A 360 -14.79 -16.10 -13.30
CA LYS A 360 -14.30 -17.04 -12.28
C LYS A 360 -14.94 -16.81 -10.91
N TRP A 361 -16.05 -16.07 -10.84
CA TRP A 361 -16.62 -15.59 -9.59
C TRP A 361 -16.91 -16.71 -8.59
N ASP A 362 -17.55 -17.79 -9.06
CA ASP A 362 -17.87 -18.95 -8.24
C ASP A 362 -16.60 -19.64 -7.71
N GLN A 363 -15.54 -19.74 -8.53
CA GLN A 363 -14.26 -20.31 -8.11
C GLN A 363 -13.60 -19.45 -7.02
N MET A 364 -13.64 -18.12 -7.14
CA MET A 364 -13.10 -17.23 -6.11
C MET A 364 -13.85 -17.39 -4.77
N GLN A 365 -15.18 -17.51 -4.83
CA GLN A 365 -16.01 -17.75 -3.64
C GLN A 365 -15.71 -19.11 -3.00
N GLU A 366 -15.62 -20.18 -3.81
CA GLU A 366 -15.27 -21.52 -3.34
C GLU A 366 -13.88 -21.56 -2.69
N ILE A 367 -12.88 -20.89 -3.28
CA ILE A 367 -11.53 -20.78 -2.71
C ILE A 367 -11.58 -20.14 -1.32
N VAL A 368 -12.27 -19.00 -1.19
CA VAL A 368 -12.35 -18.30 0.11
C VAL A 368 -13.07 -19.16 1.16
N GLN A 369 -14.17 -19.81 0.80
CA GLN A 369 -14.90 -20.70 1.71
C GLN A 369 -14.04 -21.90 2.15
N LYS A 370 -13.38 -22.57 1.18
CA LYS A 370 -12.48 -23.70 1.44
C LYS A 370 -11.34 -23.28 2.36
N VAL A 371 -10.62 -22.21 2.02
CA VAL A 371 -9.46 -21.74 2.79
C VAL A 371 -9.90 -21.30 4.18
N SER A 372 -11.00 -20.56 4.32
CA SER A 372 -11.53 -20.13 5.61
C SER A 372 -11.92 -21.29 6.52
N ALA A 373 -12.26 -22.46 5.97
CA ALA A 373 -12.55 -23.65 6.76
C ALA A 373 -11.27 -24.44 7.14
N GLU A 374 -10.16 -24.21 6.45
CA GLU A 374 -8.88 -24.91 6.65
C GLU A 374 -7.95 -24.20 7.65
N VAL A 375 -8.00 -22.86 7.72
CA VAL A 375 -7.12 -22.04 8.58
C VAL A 375 -7.76 -21.70 9.91
#